data_AF-A0A2K2U8X6-F1
#
_entry.id   AF-A0A2K2U8X6-F1
#
_cell.length_a   1.000
_cell.length_b   1.000
_cell.length_c   1.000
_cell.angle_alpha   90.00
_cell.angle_beta   90.00
_cell.angle_gamma   90.00
#
_symmetry.space_group_name_H-M   'P 1'
#
loop_
_entity.id
_entity.type
_entity.pdbx_description
1 polymer ?
#
loop_
_entity_poly.entity_id
_entity_poly.type
_entity_poly.pdbx_seq_one_letter_code
_entity_poly.pdbx_strand_id
1 'polypeptide(L)'
;RCSDPNAGVHFFLDDYRFEGTWSDPVRYVPMLSRFACVLTPDFSCYLDMPEPMQRWNVYRGRAVGRMWQDAGLTVVPTLTWGEPYTYAFAFEGVPQGSVVALSTVGLMDCVEGIELFRNGAAEAARRLRPSVVLAYGRRCEFDAHGAEVMWYESEMQQRFEQIRKDKQTDGKEA
;
A
#
# COMPACT_ATOMS: atom_id res chain seq x y z
N ARG A 1 13.52 2.09 15.96
CA ARG A 1 12.16 1.55 15.73
C ARG A 1 11.18 2.56 16.31
N CYS A 2 10.09 2.85 15.60
CA CYS A 2 9.06 3.79 16.06
C CYS A 2 8.43 3.28 17.38
N SER A 3 8.14 4.20 18.30
CA SER A 3 7.45 3.93 19.56
C SER A 3 6.29 4.90 19.81
N ASP A 4 5.92 5.71 18.81
CA ASP A 4 4.80 6.63 18.89
C ASP A 4 3.48 5.84 18.79
N PRO A 5 2.62 5.87 19.82
CA PRO A 5 1.35 5.17 19.79
C PRO A 5 0.36 5.74 18.76
N ASN A 6 0.57 6.97 18.27
CA ASN A 6 -0.28 7.58 17.25
C ASN A 6 0.15 7.20 15.82
N ALA A 7 1.27 6.50 15.66
CA ALA A 7 1.74 6.06 14.35
C ALA A 7 0.93 4.86 13.83
N GLY A 8 0.90 4.71 12.51
CA GLY A 8 0.42 3.51 11.83
C GLY A 8 1.57 2.58 11.43
N VAL A 9 1.29 1.28 11.35
CA VAL A 9 2.26 0.26 10.86
C VAL A 9 1.91 -0.13 9.44
N HIS A 10 2.87 -0.06 8.51
CA HIS A 10 2.70 -0.48 7.11
C HIS A 10 3.66 -1.61 6.71
N PHE A 11 3.36 -2.26 5.58
CA PHE A 11 4.12 -3.40 5.05
C PHE A 11 4.64 -3.18 3.62
N PHE A 12 4.77 -1.93 3.17
CA PHE A 12 5.40 -1.55 1.89
C PHE A 12 6.92 -1.83 1.89
N LEU A 13 7.27 -3.11 1.92
CA LEU A 13 8.59 -3.72 1.99
C LEU A 13 8.55 -5.01 1.15
N ASP A 14 9.68 -5.69 1.01
CA ASP A 14 9.70 -7.00 0.34
C ASP A 14 8.89 -8.06 1.13
N ASP A 15 8.04 -8.83 0.44
CA ASP A 15 7.13 -9.84 1.01
C ASP A 15 7.77 -10.76 2.05
N TYR A 16 8.99 -11.25 1.76
CA TYR A 16 9.69 -12.20 2.63
C TYR A 16 9.93 -11.65 4.06
N ARG A 17 9.93 -10.32 4.24
CA ARG A 17 10.16 -9.66 5.53
C ARG A 17 8.95 -9.76 6.45
N PHE A 18 7.76 -9.99 5.91
CA PHE A 18 6.52 -10.09 6.66
C PHE A 18 5.75 -11.39 6.41
N GLU A 19 6.33 -12.38 5.73
CA GLU A 19 5.74 -13.72 5.56
C GLU A 19 5.35 -14.38 6.90
N GLY A 20 6.05 -14.01 7.98
CA GLY A 20 5.68 -14.42 9.34
C GLY A 20 4.26 -14.00 9.74
N THR A 21 3.75 -12.88 9.24
CA THR A 21 2.37 -12.41 9.50
C THR A 21 1.32 -13.34 8.90
N TRP A 22 1.65 -14.08 7.84
CA TRP A 22 0.79 -15.12 7.28
C TRP A 22 0.94 -16.44 8.06
N SER A 23 2.17 -16.79 8.42
CA SER A 23 2.46 -18.05 9.12
C SER A 23 1.90 -18.10 10.54
N ASP A 24 1.93 -16.96 11.25
CA ASP A 24 1.45 -16.81 12.62
C ASP A 24 0.91 -15.38 12.86
N PRO A 25 -0.27 -15.04 12.33
CA PRO A 25 -0.82 -13.69 12.41
C PRO A 25 -1.06 -13.21 13.84
N VAL A 26 -1.46 -14.12 14.74
CA VAL A 26 -1.83 -13.80 16.13
C VAL A 26 -0.60 -13.40 16.95
N ARG A 27 0.56 -14.00 16.70
CA ARG A 27 1.81 -13.67 17.39
C ARG A 27 2.18 -12.19 17.35
N TYR A 28 1.82 -11.48 16.28
CA TYR A 28 2.17 -10.07 16.11
C TYR A 28 1.19 -9.11 16.81
N VAL A 29 0.01 -9.58 17.23
CA VAL A 29 -1.05 -8.74 17.81
C VAL A 29 -0.57 -7.93 19.01
N PRO A 30 0.13 -8.48 20.03
CA PRO A 30 0.56 -7.69 21.19
C PRO A 30 1.54 -6.55 20.84
N MET A 31 2.28 -6.70 19.74
CA MET A 31 3.18 -5.67 19.24
C MET A 31 2.40 -4.61 18.46
N LEU A 32 1.50 -5.04 17.58
CA LEU A 32 0.70 -4.17 16.72
C LEU A 32 -0.34 -3.35 17.50
N SER A 33 -0.87 -3.89 18.61
CA SER A 33 -1.87 -3.21 19.47
C SER A 33 -1.36 -1.95 20.16
N ARG A 34 -0.05 -1.64 20.03
CA ARG A 34 0.59 -0.46 20.59
C ARG A 34 0.48 0.77 19.68
N PHE A 35 -0.02 0.60 18.46
CA PHE A 35 -0.10 1.62 17.42
C PHE A 35 -1.55 1.96 17.10
N ALA A 36 -1.79 3.14 16.54
CA ALA A 36 -3.14 3.65 16.26
C ALA A 36 -3.87 2.82 15.20
N CYS A 37 -3.13 2.32 14.22
CA CYS A 37 -3.64 1.41 13.21
C CYS A 37 -2.54 0.53 12.62
N VAL A 38 -2.96 -0.53 11.95
CA VAL A 38 -2.09 -1.40 11.15
C VAL A 38 -2.68 -1.54 9.75
N LEU A 39 -1.85 -1.38 8.74
CA LEU A 39 -2.21 -1.68 7.36
C LEU A 39 -2.06 -3.19 7.13
N THR A 40 -2.93 -3.80 6.34
CA THR A 40 -2.79 -5.23 6.03
C THR A 40 -1.47 -5.51 5.30
N PRO A 41 -0.87 -6.70 5.47
CA PRO A 41 0.29 -7.08 4.68
C PRO A 41 0.02 -6.97 3.18
N ASP A 42 0.99 -6.45 2.44
CA ASP A 42 0.88 -6.15 1.01
C ASP A 42 1.62 -7.23 0.19
N PHE A 43 1.01 -8.42 0.07
CA PHE A 43 1.60 -9.48 -0.73
C PHE A 43 1.53 -9.14 -2.22
N SER A 44 2.69 -9.03 -2.84
CA SER A 44 2.85 -8.46 -4.17
C SER A 44 2.14 -9.28 -5.25
N CYS A 45 1.39 -8.62 -6.14
CA CYS A 45 0.83 -9.22 -7.36
C CYS A 45 1.74 -8.93 -8.56
N TYR A 46 2.83 -9.69 -8.73
CA TYR A 46 3.74 -9.50 -9.85
C TYR A 46 3.06 -9.78 -11.20
N LEU A 47 3.41 -9.02 -12.25
CA LEU A 47 2.75 -9.08 -13.55
C LEU A 47 2.92 -10.44 -14.25
N ASP A 48 4.06 -11.09 -14.04
CA ASP A 48 4.41 -12.42 -14.56
C ASP A 48 3.89 -13.58 -13.68
N MET A 49 3.27 -13.27 -12.53
CA MET A 49 2.71 -14.26 -11.63
C MET A 49 1.43 -14.88 -12.22
N PRO A 50 1.24 -16.20 -12.18
CA PRO A 50 -0.01 -16.82 -12.57
C PRO A 50 -1.21 -16.28 -11.78
N GLU A 51 -2.36 -16.08 -12.43
CA GLU A 51 -3.57 -15.54 -11.79
C GLU A 51 -3.95 -16.23 -10.47
N PRO A 52 -3.90 -17.58 -10.34
CA PRO A 52 -4.24 -18.23 -9.08
C PRO A 52 -3.35 -17.79 -7.92
N MET A 53 -2.07 -17.50 -8.18
CA MET A 53 -1.14 -17.01 -7.17
C MET A 53 -1.40 -15.54 -6.82
N GLN A 54 -1.80 -14.71 -7.79
CA GLN A 54 -2.18 -13.32 -7.50
C GLN A 54 -3.44 -13.27 -6.62
N ARG A 55 -4.44 -14.10 -6.93
CA ARG A 55 -5.64 -14.27 -6.11
C ARG A 55 -5.30 -14.76 -4.71
N TRP A 56 -4.36 -15.72 -4.62
CA TRP A 56 -3.85 -16.21 -3.34
C TRP A 56 -3.20 -15.09 -2.51
N ASN A 57 -2.38 -14.23 -3.12
CA ASN A 57 -1.73 -13.11 -2.43
C ASN A 57 -2.72 -12.09 -1.88
N VAL A 58 -3.72 -11.71 -2.69
CA VAL A 58 -4.82 -10.87 -2.22
C VAL A 58 -5.55 -11.53 -1.05
N TYR A 59 -5.88 -12.82 -1.18
CA TYR A 59 -6.55 -13.56 -0.10
C TYR A 59 -5.75 -13.56 1.20
N ARG A 60 -4.43 -13.82 1.15
CA ARG A 60 -3.57 -13.83 2.35
C ARG A 60 -3.64 -12.51 3.10
N GLY A 61 -3.52 -11.39 2.39
CA GLY A 61 -3.60 -10.06 3.01
C GLY A 61 -4.96 -9.81 3.68
N ARG A 62 -6.05 -10.19 3.03
CA ARG A 62 -7.42 -10.07 3.57
C ARG A 62 -7.65 -10.97 4.79
N ALA A 63 -7.17 -12.21 4.74
CA ALA A 63 -7.31 -13.17 5.84
C ALA A 63 -6.54 -12.72 7.09
N VAL A 64 -5.30 -12.26 6.94
CA VAL A 64 -4.53 -11.67 8.05
C VAL A 64 -5.23 -10.44 8.61
N GLY A 65 -5.69 -9.53 7.73
CA GLY A 65 -6.44 -8.36 8.14
C GLY A 65 -7.67 -8.70 8.97
N ARG A 66 -8.44 -9.71 8.55
CA ARG A 66 -9.60 -10.18 9.31
C ARG A 66 -9.22 -10.71 10.69
N MET A 67 -8.19 -11.55 10.78
CA MET A 67 -7.72 -12.09 12.07
C MET A 67 -7.26 -10.98 13.03
N TRP A 68 -6.63 -9.93 12.50
CA TRP A 68 -6.22 -8.76 13.27
C TRP A 68 -7.41 -7.91 13.73
N GLN A 69 -8.43 -7.74 12.89
CA GLN A 69 -9.68 -7.10 13.29
C GLN A 69 -10.40 -7.88 14.40
N ASP A 70 -10.51 -9.20 14.25
CA ASP A 70 -11.12 -10.07 15.27
C ASP A 70 -10.35 -10.01 16.61
N ALA A 71 -9.04 -9.72 16.56
CA ALA A 71 -8.20 -9.49 17.73
C ALA A 71 -8.28 -8.05 18.31
N GLY A 72 -9.15 -7.19 17.76
CA GLY A 72 -9.41 -5.83 18.25
C GLY A 72 -8.50 -4.75 17.70
N LEU A 73 -7.70 -5.02 16.65
CA LEU A 73 -6.86 -4.01 16.03
C LEU A 73 -7.67 -3.12 15.07
N THR A 74 -7.32 -1.83 15.01
CA THR A 74 -7.77 -0.94 13.94
C THR A 74 -6.98 -1.27 12.67
N VAL A 75 -7.64 -1.94 11.71
CA VAL A 75 -6.99 -2.41 10.48
C VAL A 75 -7.42 -1.57 9.27
N VAL A 76 -6.44 -1.09 8.51
CA VAL A 76 -6.64 -0.42 7.22
C VAL A 76 -6.26 -1.39 6.09
N PRO A 77 -7.17 -1.75 5.17
CA PRO A 77 -6.84 -2.63 4.06
C PRO A 77 -5.88 -1.95 3.08
N THR A 78 -4.78 -2.64 2.80
CA THR A 78 -3.87 -2.32 1.69
C THR A 78 -4.42 -2.91 0.41
N LEU A 79 -4.48 -2.11 -0.64
CA LEU A 79 -4.90 -2.48 -1.98
C LEU A 79 -3.67 -2.81 -2.81
N THR A 80 -3.74 -3.96 -3.50
CA THR A 80 -2.68 -4.48 -4.36
C THR A 80 -3.32 -5.09 -5.59
N TRP A 81 -2.71 -4.88 -6.75
CA TRP A 81 -3.25 -5.32 -8.04
C TRP A 81 -2.12 -5.57 -9.03
N GLY A 82 -2.42 -6.37 -10.04
CA GLY A 82 -1.61 -6.51 -11.25
C GLY A 82 -2.33 -5.85 -12.42
N GLU A 83 -2.39 -6.53 -13.56
CA GLU A 83 -3.11 -6.07 -14.75
C GLU A 83 -4.63 -5.90 -14.51
N PRO A 84 -5.39 -5.23 -15.41
CA PRO A 84 -6.81 -4.96 -15.23
C PRO A 84 -7.71 -6.16 -14.91
N TYR A 85 -7.34 -7.37 -15.33
CA TYR A 85 -8.10 -8.58 -14.99
C TYR A 85 -8.14 -8.84 -13.47
N THR A 86 -7.11 -8.38 -12.74
CA THR A 86 -7.01 -8.54 -11.29
C THR A 86 -8.06 -7.75 -10.52
N TYR A 87 -8.62 -6.69 -11.12
CA TYR A 87 -9.65 -5.88 -10.49
C TYR A 87 -10.91 -6.69 -10.16
N ALA A 88 -11.11 -7.85 -10.80
CA ALA A 88 -12.20 -8.78 -10.48
C ALA A 88 -12.07 -9.41 -9.07
N PHE A 89 -10.91 -9.30 -8.42
CA PHE A 89 -10.68 -9.87 -7.08
C PHE A 89 -9.85 -8.98 -6.13
N ALA A 90 -8.99 -8.09 -6.65
CA ALA A 90 -8.08 -7.24 -5.87
C ALA A 90 -8.80 -6.39 -4.80
N PHE A 91 -9.99 -5.91 -5.13
CA PHE A 91 -10.77 -4.98 -4.30
C PHE A 91 -11.90 -5.66 -3.54
N GLU A 92 -12.12 -6.97 -3.75
CA GLU A 92 -13.19 -7.71 -3.10
C GLU A 92 -12.95 -7.86 -1.59
N GLY A 93 -14.04 -7.89 -0.83
CA GLY A 93 -14.01 -7.99 0.63
C GLY A 93 -13.61 -6.70 1.37
N VAL A 94 -13.30 -5.62 0.64
CA VAL A 94 -13.05 -4.29 1.24
C VAL A 94 -14.39 -3.53 1.35
N PRO A 95 -14.78 -3.07 2.55
CA PRO A 95 -16.01 -2.30 2.72
C PRO A 95 -15.97 -0.98 1.94
N GLN A 96 -17.09 -0.60 1.32
CA GLN A 96 -17.19 0.71 0.69
C GLN A 96 -17.16 1.84 1.73
N GLY A 97 -16.59 3.00 1.37
CA GLY A 97 -16.44 4.13 2.28
C GLY A 97 -15.33 3.98 3.32
N SER A 98 -14.65 2.83 3.39
CA SER A 98 -13.54 2.63 4.33
C SER A 98 -12.33 3.49 3.97
N VAL A 99 -11.45 3.70 4.95
CA VAL A 99 -10.09 4.14 4.69
C VAL A 99 -9.34 2.97 4.02
N VAL A 100 -8.56 3.26 2.99
CA VAL A 100 -7.74 2.26 2.28
C VAL A 100 -6.31 2.76 2.14
N ALA A 101 -5.37 1.85 1.93
CA ALA A 101 -3.98 2.20 1.66
C ALA A 101 -3.49 1.64 0.32
N LEU A 102 -2.54 2.33 -0.31
CA LEU A 102 -1.89 1.92 -1.55
C LEU A 102 -0.44 2.43 -1.59
N SER A 103 0.38 1.85 -2.46
CA SER A 103 1.77 2.28 -2.61
C SER A 103 2.22 2.39 -4.05
N THR A 104 3.16 3.30 -4.28
CA THR A 104 3.87 3.50 -5.55
C THR A 104 5.26 2.88 -5.56
N VAL A 105 5.67 2.20 -4.47
CA VAL A 105 6.99 1.57 -4.35
C VAL A 105 7.16 0.54 -5.47
N GLY A 106 8.28 0.62 -6.20
CA GLY A 106 8.60 -0.30 -7.30
C GLY A 106 7.90 -0.01 -8.64
N LEU A 107 6.99 0.96 -8.72
CA LEU A 107 6.21 1.25 -9.94
C LEU A 107 6.62 2.52 -10.69
N MET A 108 7.36 3.42 -10.04
CA MET A 108 7.53 4.80 -10.51
C MET A 108 8.75 5.02 -11.41
N ASP A 109 9.38 3.95 -11.89
CA ASP A 109 10.62 4.01 -12.67
C ASP A 109 10.41 3.75 -14.18
N CYS A 110 9.19 3.41 -14.61
CA CYS A 110 8.80 3.31 -16.02
C CYS A 110 7.36 3.82 -16.26
N VAL A 111 7.02 4.07 -17.53
CA VAL A 111 5.70 4.61 -17.92
C VAL A 111 4.61 3.58 -17.64
N GLU A 112 4.86 2.32 -17.94
CA GLU A 112 3.94 1.21 -17.77
C GLU A 112 3.56 1.03 -16.29
N GLY A 113 4.53 1.13 -15.38
CA GLY A 113 4.28 1.04 -13.94
C GLY A 113 3.47 2.23 -13.40
N ILE A 114 3.70 3.43 -13.92
CA ILE A 114 2.91 4.63 -13.58
C ILE A 114 1.46 4.48 -14.06
N GLU A 115 1.26 3.99 -15.28
CA GLU A 115 -0.08 3.75 -15.84
C GLU A 115 -0.82 2.64 -15.09
N LEU A 116 -0.13 1.55 -14.75
CA LEU A 116 -0.66 0.45 -13.94
C LEU A 116 -1.15 0.96 -12.58
N PHE A 117 -0.34 1.81 -11.93
CA PHE A 117 -0.73 2.44 -10.67
C PHE A 117 -1.98 3.31 -10.85
N ARG A 118 -1.96 4.23 -11.81
CA ARG A 118 -3.06 5.19 -12.03
C ARG A 118 -4.38 4.50 -12.31
N ASN A 119 -4.36 3.51 -13.21
CA ASN A 119 -5.56 2.79 -13.63
C ASN A 119 -6.14 1.97 -12.47
N GLY A 120 -5.30 1.26 -11.72
CA GLY A 120 -5.76 0.47 -10.59
C GLY A 120 -6.23 1.32 -9.41
N ALA A 121 -5.53 2.41 -9.11
CA ALA A 121 -5.92 3.34 -8.06
C ALA A 121 -7.25 4.04 -8.38
N ALA A 122 -7.45 4.47 -9.63
CA ALA A 122 -8.72 5.06 -10.08
C ALA A 122 -9.86 4.04 -10.02
N GLU A 123 -9.65 2.81 -10.50
CA GLU A 123 -10.68 1.77 -10.45
C GLU A 123 -11.03 1.37 -9.01
N ALA A 124 -10.05 1.29 -8.12
CA ALA A 124 -10.26 1.06 -6.69
C ALA A 124 -11.11 2.18 -6.09
N ALA A 125 -10.75 3.45 -6.34
CA ALA A 125 -11.48 4.60 -5.83
C ALA A 125 -12.92 4.63 -6.35
N ARG A 126 -13.14 4.31 -7.63
CA ARG A 126 -14.46 4.24 -8.25
C ARG A 126 -15.37 3.21 -7.59
N ARG A 127 -14.85 2.01 -7.32
CA ARG A 127 -15.62 0.89 -6.76
C ARG A 127 -15.84 1.01 -5.26
N LEU A 128 -14.77 1.33 -4.53
CA LEU A 128 -14.78 1.35 -3.07
C LEU A 128 -15.30 2.67 -2.50
N ARG A 129 -15.21 3.77 -3.26
CA ARG A 129 -15.57 5.12 -2.83
C ARG A 129 -14.99 5.43 -1.44
N PRO A 130 -13.67 5.29 -1.25
CA PRO A 130 -13.06 5.41 0.06
C PRO A 130 -13.25 6.83 0.61
N SER A 131 -13.36 6.96 1.92
CA SER A 131 -13.36 8.28 2.57
C SER A 131 -11.98 8.92 2.52
N VAL A 132 -10.95 8.12 2.78
CA VAL A 132 -9.53 8.52 2.73
C VAL A 132 -8.69 7.43 2.08
N VAL A 133 -7.72 7.85 1.27
CA VAL A 133 -6.66 7.01 0.71
C VAL A 133 -5.33 7.38 1.34
N LEU A 134 -4.71 6.44 2.04
CA LEU A 134 -3.34 6.57 2.57
C LEU A 134 -2.36 6.07 1.50
N ALA A 135 -1.67 6.98 0.83
CA ALA A 135 -0.75 6.66 -0.25
C ALA A 135 0.71 6.73 0.22
N TYR A 136 1.50 5.69 -0.06
CA TYR A 136 2.91 5.63 0.33
C TYR A 136 3.87 5.53 -0.85
N GLY A 137 4.91 6.36 -0.84
CA GLY A 137 5.99 6.37 -1.82
C GLY A 137 6.04 7.66 -2.64
N ARG A 138 6.64 7.60 -3.84
CA ARG A 138 6.74 8.75 -4.74
C ARG A 138 5.33 9.16 -5.17
N ARG A 139 5.01 10.44 -5.02
CA ARG A 139 3.68 10.98 -5.34
C ARG A 139 3.32 10.76 -6.82
N CYS A 140 2.12 10.24 -7.06
CA CYS A 140 1.58 10.00 -8.39
C CYS A 140 0.07 10.29 -8.42
N GLU A 141 -0.34 11.29 -9.19
CA GLU A 141 -1.75 11.70 -9.28
C GLU A 141 -2.58 10.66 -10.05
N PHE A 142 -3.81 10.42 -9.58
CA PHE A 142 -4.83 9.53 -10.15
C PHE A 142 -6.24 10.09 -9.85
N ASP A 143 -7.27 9.58 -10.52
CA ASP A 143 -8.66 9.98 -10.23
C ASP A 143 -9.15 9.32 -8.93
N ALA A 144 -9.15 10.09 -7.84
CA ALA A 144 -9.57 9.61 -6.52
C ALA A 144 -11.11 9.57 -6.34
N HIS A 145 -11.89 9.97 -7.36
CA HIS A 145 -13.36 9.98 -7.31
C HIS A 145 -13.94 10.66 -6.06
N GLY A 146 -13.31 11.75 -5.62
CA GLY A 146 -13.72 12.56 -4.47
C GLY A 146 -13.17 12.12 -3.10
N ALA A 147 -12.38 11.04 -3.04
CA ALA A 147 -11.69 10.64 -1.82
C ALA A 147 -10.57 11.62 -1.46
N GLU A 148 -10.36 11.85 -0.16
CA GLU A 148 -9.18 12.57 0.34
C GLU A 148 -7.94 11.68 0.19
N VAL A 149 -6.84 12.20 -0.36
CA VAL A 149 -5.59 11.44 -0.54
C VAL A 149 -4.47 12.04 0.31
N MET A 150 -3.98 11.26 1.27
CA MET A 150 -2.87 11.62 2.14
C MET A 150 -1.60 10.89 1.71
N TRP A 151 -0.56 11.64 1.35
CA TRP A 151 0.72 11.10 0.90
C TRP A 151 1.75 11.01 2.02
N TYR A 152 2.41 9.86 2.08
CA TYR A 152 3.52 9.58 2.99
C TYR A 152 4.76 9.18 2.17
N GLU A 153 5.88 9.83 2.43
CA GLU A 153 7.14 9.57 1.74
C GLU A 153 8.15 8.93 2.69
N SER A 154 9.03 8.10 2.15
CA SER A 154 10.15 7.58 2.95
C SER A 154 11.23 8.67 3.13
N GLU A 155 11.89 8.68 4.28
CA GLU A 155 13.06 9.56 4.51
C GLU A 155 14.15 9.37 3.43
N MET A 156 14.28 8.15 2.90
CA MET A 156 15.24 7.85 1.84
C MET A 156 14.87 8.54 0.53
N GLN A 157 13.58 8.54 0.15
CA GLN A 157 13.11 9.26 -1.04
C GLN A 157 13.32 10.76 -0.89
N GLN A 158 12.98 11.34 0.27
CA GLN A 158 13.23 12.75 0.56
C GLN A 158 14.71 13.11 0.39
N ARG A 159 15.62 12.24 0.87
CA ARG A 159 17.08 12.41 0.70
C ARG A 159 17.52 12.34 -0.77
N PHE A 160 17.01 11.39 -1.55
CA PHE A 160 17.35 11.27 -2.97
C PHE A 160 16.86 12.45 -3.80
N GLU A 161 15.66 12.95 -3.51
CA GLU A 161 15.13 14.15 -4.17
C GLU A 161 15.96 15.39 -3.83
N GLN A 162 16.40 15.53 -2.57
CA GLN A 162 17.30 16.61 -2.18
C GLN A 162 18.60 16.55 -2.99
N ILE A 163 19.26 15.38 -3.06
CA ILE A 163 20.50 15.19 -3.84
C ILE A 163 20.29 15.51 -5.33
N ARG A 164 19.13 15.14 -5.90
CA ARG A 164 18.80 15.44 -7.30
C ARG A 164 18.60 16.94 -7.53
N LYS A 165 17.94 17.65 -6.61
CA LYS A 165 17.75 19.11 -6.67
C LYS A 165 19.08 19.84 -6.56
N ASP A 166 19.95 19.42 -5.64
CA ASP A 166 21.26 20.04 -5.44
C ASP A 166 22.10 19.94 -6.73
N LYS A 167 22.15 18.76 -7.37
CA LYS A 167 22.84 18.56 -8.66
C LYS A 167 22.27 19.37 -9.84
N GLN A 168 20.96 19.64 -9.85
CA GLN A 168 20.34 20.49 -10.88
C GLN A 168 20.62 21.97 -10.67
N THR A 169 20.95 22.37 -9.44
CA THR A 169 21.26 23.76 -9.08
C THR A 169 22.72 24.06 -9.41
N ASP A 170 23.64 23.16 -9.07
CA ASP A 170 25.06 23.24 -9.44
C ASP A 170 25.29 23.24 -10.97
N GLY A 171 24.44 22.53 -11.73
CA GLY A 171 24.51 22.51 -13.19
C GLY A 171 23.89 23.73 -13.90
N LYS A 172 23.24 24.64 -13.16
CA LYS A 172 22.69 25.90 -13.71
C LYS A 172 23.57 27.12 -13.39
N GLU A 173 24.51 26.98 -12.46
CA GLU A 173 25.49 28.03 -12.10
C GLU A 173 26.86 27.86 -12.81
N ALA A 174 26.98 26.89 -13.72
CA ALA A 174 28.17 26.62 -14.53
C ALA A 174 28.01 27.05 -16.00
#